data_AF-A0A8S2EY80-F1
#
_entry.id   AF-A0A8S2EY80-F1
#
_cell.length_a   1.000
_cell.length_b   1.000
_cell.length_c   1.000
_cell.angle_alpha   90.00
_cell.angle_beta   90.00
_cell.angle_gamma   90.00
#
_symmetry.space_group_name_H-M   'P 1'
#
loop_
_entity.id
_entity.type
_entity.pdbx_description
1 polymer ?
#
loop_
_entity_poly.entity_id
_entity_poly.type
_entity_poly.pdbx_seq_one_letter_code
_entity_poly.pdbx_strand_id
1 'polypeptide(L)' 'GYRVPNMPVNGKWHEWTFNYDLITENREMILNLSEYEGKIFVYLGDQPEESKKQQQ' A
#
# COMPACT_ATOMS: atom_id res chain seq x y z
N GLY A 1 11.41 -1.70 -8.92
CA GLY A 1 10.23 -1.05 -8.34
C GLY A 1 10.45 0.44 -8.21
N TYR A 2 9.39 1.22 -8.34
CA TYR A 2 9.31 2.64 -8.07
C TYR A 2 8.95 2.87 -6.60
N ARG A 3 9.55 3.88 -6.01
CA ARG A 3 9.20 4.35 -4.66
C ARG A 3 8.34 5.59 -4.77
N VAL A 4 7.14 5.54 -4.21
CA VAL A 4 6.24 6.67 -4.02
C VAL A 4 6.40 7.14 -2.58
N PRO A 5 7.14 8.25 -2.33
CA PRO A 5 7.30 8.80 -0.99
C PRO A 5 6.08 9.65 -0.59
N ASN A 6 6.02 10.02 0.69
CA ASN A 6 5.05 10.98 1.24
C ASN A 6 3.59 10.56 1.03
N MET A 7 3.30 9.27 1.18
CA MET A 7 1.91 8.80 1.23
C MET A 7 1.14 9.55 2.34
N PRO A 8 -0.15 9.87 2.14
CA PRO A 8 -0.91 10.66 3.10
C PRO A 8 -0.96 10.05 4.51
N VAL A 9 -1.06 8.71 4.58
CA VAL A 9 -1.16 7.92 5.82
C VAL A 9 -0.51 6.55 5.64
N ASN A 10 -0.09 5.95 6.75
CA ASN A 10 0.23 4.52 6.80
C ASN A 10 -1.05 3.68 6.82
N GLY A 11 -0.92 2.37 6.63
CA GLY A 11 -2.03 1.44 6.73
C GLY A 11 -2.34 0.72 5.42
N LYS A 12 -3.57 0.21 5.33
CA LYS A 12 -4.02 -0.65 4.24
C LYS A 12 -4.55 0.17 3.07
N TRP A 13 -4.01 -0.10 1.89
CA TRP A 13 -4.45 0.47 0.62
C TRP A 13 -4.88 -0.64 -0.31
N HIS A 14 -5.98 -0.41 -1.03
CA HIS A 14 -6.46 -1.28 -2.10
C HIS A 14 -6.05 -0.71 -3.45
N GLU A 15 -5.37 -1.50 -4.27
CA GLU A 15 -5.09 -1.21 -5.66
C GLU A 15 -6.23 -1.74 -6.52
N TRP A 16 -6.91 -0.85 -7.23
CA TRP A 16 -8.15 -1.16 -7.93
C TRP A 16 -7.92 -1.89 -9.26
N THR A 17 -6.88 -1.54 -10.03
CA THR A 17 -6.74 -2.03 -11.41
C THR A 17 -6.43 -3.53 -11.52
N PHE A 18 -5.70 -4.08 -10.55
CA PHE A 18 -5.38 -5.50 -10.42
C PHE A 18 -5.98 -6.14 -9.17
N ASN A 19 -6.77 -5.38 -8.40
CA ASN A 19 -7.57 -5.86 -7.28
C ASN A 19 -6.73 -6.56 -6.19
N TYR A 20 -5.75 -5.85 -5.63
CA TYR A 20 -4.92 -6.35 -4.55
C TYR A 20 -4.73 -5.33 -3.43
N ASP A 21 -4.44 -5.82 -2.23
CA ASP A 21 -4.16 -4.97 -1.07
C ASP A 21 -2.67 -4.88 -0.78
N LEU A 22 -2.23 -3.74 -0.26
CA LEU A 22 -0.87 -3.58 0.28
C LEU A 22 -0.86 -2.73 1.54
N ILE A 23 0.20 -2.88 2.33
CA ILE A 23 0.43 -2.10 3.54
C ILE A 23 1.53 -1.07 3.28
N THR A 24 1.27 0.16 3.71
CA THR A 24 2.27 1.24 3.72
C THR A 24 2.77 1.48 5.14
N GLU A 25 4.08 1.62 5.26
CA GLU A 25 4.79 2.00 6.48
C GLU A 25 5.73 3.16 6.14
N ASN A 26 6.11 3.96 7.15
CA ASN A 26 6.98 5.13 6.98
C ASN A 26 6.51 6.16 5.91
N ARG A 27 5.23 6.13 5.54
CA ARG A 27 4.62 6.90 4.43
C ARG A 27 5.28 6.63 3.08
N GLU A 28 5.66 5.39 2.84
CA GLU A 28 6.26 4.94 1.58
C GLU A 28 5.47 3.79 0.95
N MET A 29 5.42 3.78 -0.38
CA MET A 29 4.85 2.69 -1.16
C MET A 29 5.84 2.27 -2.25
N ILE A 30 6.11 0.97 -2.34
CA ILE A 30 6.98 0.39 -3.37
C ILE A 30 6.10 -0.39 -4.34
N LEU A 31 6.21 -0.05 -5.63
CA LEU A 31 5.36 -0.62 -6.68
C LEU A 31 6.21 -1.03 -7.89
N ASN A 32 5.70 -1.97 -8.68
CA ASN A 32 6.18 -2.16 -10.04
C ASN A 32 5.15 -1.54 -10.99
N LEU A 33 5.64 -0.81 -11.99
CA LEU A 33 4.85 -0.21 -13.06
C LEU A 33 5.52 -0.59 -14.38
N SER A 34 4.75 -1.20 -15.25
CA SER A 34 5.13 -1.54 -16.62
C SER A 34 5.04 -0.29 -17.51
N GLU A 35 5.55 -0.39 -18.73
CA GLU A 35 5.41 0.69 -19.71
C GLU A 35 3.92 1.00 -19.94
N TYR A 36 3.55 2.28 -19.88
CA TYR A 36 2.17 2.78 -20.02
C TYR A 36 1.16 2.27 -18.97
N GLU A 37 1.63 1.76 -17.82
CA GLU A 37 0.77 1.31 -16.73
C GLU A 37 0.45 2.45 -15.74
N GLY A 38 -0.83 2.58 -15.37
CA GLY A 38 -1.30 3.40 -14.26
C GLY A 38 -2.01 2.54 -13.22
N LYS A 39 -1.84 2.87 -11.94
CA LYS A 39 -2.51 2.20 -10.81
C LYS A 39 -3.31 3.21 -10.00
N ILE A 40 -4.42 2.76 -9.42
CA ILE A 40 -5.30 3.60 -8.58
C ILE A 40 -5.36 2.96 -7.20
N PHE A 41 -5.05 3.73 -6.17
CA PHE A 41 -5.05 3.28 -4.79
C PHE A 41 -6.13 3.98 -3.96
N VAL A 42 -6.87 3.19 -3.19
CA VAL A 42 -7.91 3.65 -2.26
C VAL A 42 -7.53 3.25 -0.85
N TYR A 43 -7.54 4.19 0.09
CA TYR A 43 -7.22 3.91 1.49
C TYR A 43 -8.39 3.19 2.18
N LEU A 44 -8.07 2.12 2.92
CA LEU A 44 -9.06 1.29 3.62
C LEU A 44 -9.01 1.42 5.15
N GLY A 45 -8.02 2.12 5.71
CA GLY A 45 -7.84 2.22 7.16
C GLY A 45 -6.56 1.55 7.67
N ASP A 46 -6.35 1.64 8.97
CA ASP A 46 -5.19 1.04 9.63
C ASP A 46 -5.25 -0.49 9.67
N GLN A 47 -4.08 -1.12 9.77
CA GLN A 47 -4.01 -2.56 10.05
C GLN A 47 -4.63 -2.85 11.43
N PRO A 48 -5.55 -3.83 11.54
CA PRO A 48 -6.05 -4.26 12.84
C PRO A 48 -4.88 -4.71 13.72
N GLU A 49 -4.90 -4.31 14.99
CA GLU A 49 -3.85 -4.63 15.99
C GLU A 49 -3.51 -6.13 16.10
N GLU A 50 -4.43 -7.01 15.70
CA GLU A 50 -4.23 -8.47 15.70
C GLU A 50 -3.15 -8.95 14.72
N SER A 51 -2.98 -8.25 13.60
CA SER A 51 -1.95 -8.57 12.58
C SER A 51 -0.54 -8.23 13.06
N LYS A 52 -0.40 -7.34 14.06
CA LYS A 52 0.90 -6.93 14.65
C LYS A 52 1.46 -7.95 15.65
N LYS A 53 0.62 -8.86 16.17
CA LYS A 53 1.01 -9.83 17.21
C LYS A 53 1.71 -11.09 16.68
N GLN A 54 1.67 -11.35 15.38
CA GLN A 54 2.26 -12.56 14.78
C GLN A 54 3.73 -12.38 14.33
N GLN A 55 4.32 -11.21 14.58
CA GLN A 55 5.71 -10.90 14.22
C GLN A 55 6.62 -10.61 15.43
N GLN A 56 6.16 -10.92 16.66
CA GLN A 56 6.99 -10.92 17.88
C GLN A 56 7.15 -12.34 18.41
#